data_AF-A0A8J3J137-F1
#
_entry.id   AF-A0A8J3J137-F1
#
_cell.length_a   1.000
_cell.length_b   1.000
_cell.length_c   1.000
_cell.angle_alpha   90.00
_cell.angle_beta   90.00
_cell.angle_gamma   90.00
#
_symmetry.space_group_name_H-M   'P 1'
#
loop_
_entity.id
_entity.type
_entity.pdbx_description
1 polymer ?
#
loop_
_entity_poly.entity_id
_entity_poly.type
_entity_poly.pdbx_seq_one_letter_code
_entity_poly.pdbx_strand_id
1 'polypeptide(L)'
;MAIPEWLQGKADEDVRAALREQVDGEHDRLADGEKLAFFVELGDGPADDPAAEWDRYVRHAAQVDERVAALRSAALDRFDREVAALPPAEAADVVYGDDALWSPGFVAERRRAAQYPDEEPTAEERLAHAIDGTGPVRRHDRAGARRQAARDAADQRDYAAWREAHPHPDPAVLAAAAARVDRDRAAIERRFADDWGIDLPDGIFRYWQFQLSLGPAERRALNDLDLEPYGIMDLFDDPGRRPRDGVDVRVHGRYYRDPPEFLTFMHGGSDGLHFGLWYDDGRTCAGVTCYYNNDGGGVGLPFGTPLAAVREQIEWSQVHLDREAGDGATPAEDDVVAQRFGLRALRELLTRFETGDRPEQGAAYHDTYRPAAELFAHGDPARWETLDGGGALADGEPVVPRGHQRPYDGYEWCRTTYRQLTEEPDTLAGWTAEAEKRCAAGDPTGALALGRDLHWISQGDADRERRANALLVAAYRALGRDALAGIADAHHRHRNLPQVTVLDR
;
A
#
# COMPACT_ATOMS: atom_id res chain seq x y z
N MET A 1 -49.91 -7.09 13.35
CA MET A 1 -49.58 -6.53 12.01
C MET A 1 -49.22 -7.66 11.07
N ALA A 2 -49.16 -7.45 9.75
CA ALA A 2 -48.52 -8.44 8.87
C ALA A 2 -47.02 -8.47 9.18
N ILE A 3 -46.43 -9.67 9.29
CA ILE A 3 -44.98 -9.83 9.48
C ILE A 3 -44.27 -9.12 8.31
N PRO A 4 -43.27 -8.24 8.56
CA PRO A 4 -42.50 -7.59 7.52
C PRO A 4 -42.02 -8.58 6.46
N GLU A 5 -42.07 -8.18 5.20
CA GLU A 5 -41.77 -9.06 4.06
C GLU A 5 -40.40 -9.74 4.17
N TRP A 6 -39.41 -9.03 4.72
CA TRP A 6 -38.05 -9.53 4.93
C TRP A 6 -37.91 -10.60 6.03
N LEU A 7 -38.94 -10.82 6.84
CA LEU A 7 -39.03 -11.88 7.85
C LEU A 7 -39.87 -13.08 7.37
N GLN A 8 -40.54 -12.99 6.22
CA GLN A 8 -41.39 -14.07 5.73
C GLN A 8 -40.54 -15.26 5.25
N GLY A 9 -40.90 -16.47 5.67
CA GLY A 9 -40.21 -17.71 5.27
C GLY A 9 -38.96 -18.06 6.08
N LYS A 10 -38.57 -17.22 7.05
CA LYS A 10 -37.53 -17.55 8.04
C LYS A 10 -38.06 -18.49 9.13
N ALA A 11 -37.18 -19.30 9.74
CA ALA A 11 -37.56 -20.08 10.91
C ALA A 11 -37.85 -19.15 12.10
N ASP A 12 -38.68 -19.59 13.05
CA ASP A 12 -39.07 -18.78 14.21
C ASP A 12 -37.88 -18.24 15.02
N GLU A 13 -36.81 -19.03 15.13
CA GLU A 13 -35.56 -18.65 15.79
C GLU A 13 -34.81 -17.54 15.03
N ASP A 14 -34.75 -17.65 13.70
CA ASP A 14 -34.13 -16.64 12.83
C ASP A 14 -34.88 -15.31 12.89
N VAL A 15 -36.22 -15.34 13.06
CA VAL A 15 -37.02 -14.12 13.21
C VAL A 15 -36.66 -13.38 14.49
N ARG A 16 -36.54 -14.09 15.62
CA ARG A 16 -36.20 -13.46 16.91
C ARG A 16 -34.76 -12.93 16.94
N ALA A 17 -33.83 -13.70 16.40
CA ALA A 17 -32.43 -13.24 16.26
C ALA A 17 -32.37 -11.95 15.44
N ALA A 18 -33.10 -11.90 14.32
CA ALA A 18 -33.15 -10.71 13.47
C ALA A 18 -33.84 -9.51 14.13
N LEU A 19 -34.92 -9.71 14.89
CA LEU A 19 -35.56 -8.63 15.65
C LEU A 19 -34.63 -8.08 16.73
N ARG A 20 -33.88 -8.96 17.42
CA ARG A 20 -32.90 -8.54 18.43
C ARG A 20 -31.76 -7.74 17.82
N GLU A 21 -31.23 -8.19 16.68
CA GLU A 21 -30.21 -7.49 15.88
C GLU A 21 -30.73 -6.13 15.39
N GLN A 22 -32.01 -6.04 14.99
CA GLN A 22 -32.63 -4.77 14.62
C GLN A 22 -32.68 -3.79 15.81
N VAL A 23 -33.12 -4.24 16.99
CA VAL A 23 -33.13 -3.39 18.20
C VAL A 23 -31.73 -2.89 18.53
N ASP A 24 -30.74 -3.76 18.38
CA ASP A 24 -29.33 -3.47 18.57
C ASP A 24 -28.85 -2.35 17.63
N GLY A 25 -29.07 -2.53 16.32
CA GLY A 25 -28.69 -1.55 15.29
C GLY A 25 -29.47 -0.23 15.37
N GLU A 26 -30.71 -0.24 15.87
CA GLU A 26 -31.48 1.00 16.07
C GLU A 26 -30.92 1.87 17.21
N HIS A 27 -30.24 1.28 18.19
CA HIS A 27 -29.52 2.05 19.21
C HIS A 27 -28.20 2.61 18.65
N ASP A 28 -27.49 1.86 17.81
CA ASP A 28 -26.32 2.41 17.09
C ASP A 28 -26.74 3.62 16.22
N ARG A 29 -27.86 3.47 15.48
CA ARG A 29 -28.46 4.57 14.70
C ARG A 29 -28.86 5.78 15.57
N LEU A 30 -29.34 5.55 16.79
CA LEU A 30 -29.64 6.63 17.75
C LEU A 30 -28.38 7.40 18.11
N ALA A 31 -27.31 6.71 18.49
CA ALA A 31 -26.04 7.32 18.88
C ALA A 31 -25.47 8.17 17.73
N ASP A 32 -25.37 7.59 16.52
CA ASP A 32 -24.89 8.31 15.33
C ASP A 32 -25.74 9.54 15.03
N GLY A 33 -27.05 9.38 15.18
CA GLY A 33 -28.02 10.44 14.98
C GLY A 33 -27.83 11.64 15.90
N GLU A 34 -27.63 11.39 17.19
CA GLU A 34 -27.44 12.41 18.21
C GLU A 34 -26.03 13.04 18.17
N LYS A 35 -25.01 12.27 17.75
CA LYS A 35 -23.67 12.81 17.46
C LYS A 35 -23.71 13.78 16.29
N LEU A 36 -24.36 13.40 15.18
CA LEU A 36 -24.51 14.27 14.01
C LEU A 36 -25.32 15.53 14.33
N ALA A 37 -26.33 15.43 15.21
CA ALA A 37 -27.17 16.56 15.61
C ALA A 37 -26.35 17.72 16.22
N PHE A 38 -25.21 17.43 16.88
CA PHE A 38 -24.29 18.45 17.40
C PHE A 38 -23.90 19.48 16.34
N PHE A 39 -23.46 19.02 15.16
CA PHE A 39 -23.04 19.91 14.07
C PHE A 39 -24.22 20.51 13.30
N VAL A 40 -25.36 19.80 13.23
CA VAL A 40 -26.60 20.33 12.63
C VAL A 40 -27.13 21.52 13.44
N GLU A 41 -27.02 21.45 14.78
CA GLU A 41 -27.46 22.49 15.71
C GLU A 41 -26.57 23.74 15.70
N LEU A 42 -25.27 23.57 15.47
CA LEU A 42 -24.35 24.70 15.26
C LEU A 42 -24.69 25.51 13.99
N GLY A 43 -25.31 24.86 12.99
CA GLY A 43 -25.75 25.50 11.75
C GLY A 43 -24.62 26.15 10.95
N ASP A 44 -24.95 27.21 10.21
CA ASP A 44 -23.99 28.01 9.43
C ASP A 44 -23.33 29.13 10.25
N GLY A 45 -23.46 29.12 11.58
CA GLY A 45 -22.79 30.11 12.44
C GLY A 45 -21.27 30.05 12.26
N PRO A 46 -20.54 31.18 12.40
CA PRO A 46 -19.09 31.18 12.28
C PRO A 46 -18.45 30.18 13.25
N ALA A 47 -17.42 29.47 12.78
CA ALA A 47 -16.58 28.64 13.63
C ALA A 47 -15.39 29.48 14.13
N ASP A 48 -15.54 30.12 15.28
CA ASP A 48 -14.50 30.99 15.84
C ASP A 48 -13.23 30.19 16.23
N ASP A 49 -13.40 28.93 16.62
CA ASP A 49 -12.32 27.98 16.91
C ASP A 49 -12.76 26.55 16.55
N PRO A 50 -12.51 26.08 15.31
CA PRO A 50 -12.89 24.74 14.88
C PRO A 50 -12.24 23.62 15.70
N ALA A 51 -11.03 23.82 16.23
CA ALA A 51 -10.36 22.80 17.05
C ALA A 51 -11.06 22.65 18.42
N ALA A 52 -11.44 23.76 19.05
CA ALA A 52 -12.24 23.72 20.28
C ALA A 52 -13.68 23.19 20.04
N GLU A 53 -14.25 23.40 18.85
CA GLU A 53 -15.50 22.73 18.43
C GLU A 53 -15.35 21.21 18.43
N TRP A 54 -14.25 20.69 17.89
CA TRP A 54 -13.96 19.26 17.92
C TRP A 54 -13.84 18.72 19.35
N ASP A 55 -13.11 19.40 20.24
CA ASP A 55 -13.01 18.96 21.64
C ASP A 55 -14.38 18.91 22.35
N ARG A 56 -15.27 19.85 22.01
CA ARG A 56 -16.66 19.84 22.51
C ARG A 56 -17.45 18.67 21.93
N TYR A 57 -17.31 18.42 20.63
CA TYR A 57 -17.94 17.28 19.97
C TYR A 57 -17.48 15.95 20.60
N VAL A 58 -16.18 15.75 20.85
CA VAL A 58 -15.66 14.52 21.46
C VAL A 58 -16.27 14.26 22.83
N ARG A 59 -16.39 15.30 23.68
CA ARG A 59 -17.07 15.18 24.98
C ARG A 59 -18.56 14.86 24.83
N HIS A 60 -19.24 15.49 23.86
CA HIS A 60 -20.65 15.21 23.56
C HIS A 60 -20.84 13.77 23.07
N ALA A 61 -20.00 13.31 22.15
CA ALA A 61 -20.05 11.95 21.61
C ALA A 61 -19.87 10.90 22.71
N ALA A 62 -18.89 11.09 23.62
CA ALA A 62 -18.69 10.19 24.76
C ALA A 62 -19.93 10.13 25.68
N GLN A 63 -20.58 11.27 25.93
CA GLN A 63 -21.82 11.33 26.72
C GLN A 63 -23.00 10.66 26.03
N VAL A 64 -23.11 10.82 24.70
CA VAL A 64 -24.11 10.12 23.88
C VAL A 64 -23.87 8.61 23.95
N ASP A 65 -22.64 8.15 23.76
CA ASP A 65 -22.28 6.73 23.78
C ASP A 65 -22.58 6.08 25.13
N GLU A 66 -22.18 6.71 26.24
CA GLU A 66 -22.48 6.20 27.58
C GLU A 66 -23.98 6.06 27.82
N ARG A 67 -24.77 7.09 27.45
CA ARG A 67 -26.23 7.06 27.61
C ARG A 67 -26.89 6.03 26.71
N VAL A 68 -26.53 5.98 25.43
CA VAL A 68 -27.15 5.08 24.46
C VAL A 68 -26.76 3.63 24.74
N ALA A 69 -25.54 3.36 25.21
CA ALA A 69 -25.14 2.03 25.67
C ALA A 69 -26.01 1.56 26.86
N ALA A 70 -26.30 2.44 27.82
CA ALA A 70 -27.19 2.13 28.93
C ALA A 70 -28.63 1.83 28.46
N LEU A 71 -29.16 2.61 27.50
CA LEU A 71 -30.48 2.37 26.89
C LEU A 71 -30.51 1.05 26.12
N ARG A 72 -29.49 0.78 25.30
CA ARG A 72 -29.32 -0.46 24.53
C ARG A 72 -29.31 -1.66 25.44
N SER A 73 -28.48 -1.64 26.50
CA SER A 73 -28.43 -2.73 27.48
C SER A 73 -29.80 -2.97 28.12
N ALA A 74 -30.49 -1.92 28.53
CA ALA A 74 -31.82 -2.05 29.14
C ALA A 74 -32.88 -2.59 28.15
N ALA A 75 -32.82 -2.17 26.89
CA ALA A 75 -33.71 -2.66 25.83
C ALA A 75 -33.45 -4.13 25.53
N LEU A 76 -32.20 -4.54 25.32
CA LEU A 76 -31.84 -5.93 25.05
C LEU A 76 -32.17 -6.86 26.22
N ASP A 77 -31.89 -6.45 27.46
CA ASP A 77 -32.28 -7.19 28.65
C ASP A 77 -33.81 -7.38 28.74
N ARG A 78 -34.56 -6.36 28.33
CA ARG A 78 -36.02 -6.43 28.29
C ARG A 78 -36.50 -7.33 27.15
N PHE A 79 -35.86 -7.27 25.99
CA PHE A 79 -36.14 -8.16 24.86
C PHE A 79 -35.98 -9.62 25.27
N ASP A 80 -34.85 -9.94 25.90
CA ASP A 80 -34.52 -11.31 26.29
C ASP A 80 -35.49 -11.85 27.37
N ARG A 81 -36.02 -10.98 28.25
CA ARG A 81 -37.02 -11.34 29.25
C ARG A 81 -38.45 -11.45 28.71
N GLU A 82 -38.88 -10.51 27.87
CA GLU A 82 -40.29 -10.31 27.54
C GLU A 82 -40.65 -10.75 26.11
N VAL A 83 -39.69 -10.70 25.18
CA VAL A 83 -39.94 -10.89 23.74
C VAL A 83 -39.41 -12.22 23.25
N ALA A 84 -38.25 -12.67 23.74
CA ALA A 84 -37.57 -13.88 23.23
C ALA A 84 -38.39 -15.17 23.38
N ALA A 85 -39.30 -15.23 24.35
CA ALA A 85 -40.17 -16.39 24.57
C ALA A 85 -41.47 -16.36 23.74
N LEU A 86 -41.77 -15.26 23.04
CA LEU A 86 -43.02 -15.09 22.30
C LEU A 86 -42.99 -15.80 20.93
N PRO A 87 -44.15 -16.22 20.41
CA PRO A 87 -44.31 -16.58 19.01
C PRO A 87 -43.86 -15.42 18.10
N PRO A 88 -43.26 -15.67 16.92
CA PRO A 88 -42.66 -14.62 16.09
C PRO A 88 -43.58 -13.45 15.75
N ALA A 89 -44.87 -13.72 15.48
CA ALA A 89 -45.85 -12.67 15.18
C ALA A 89 -46.11 -11.76 16.39
N GLU A 90 -46.21 -12.33 17.59
CA GLU A 90 -46.39 -11.57 18.84
C GLU A 90 -45.12 -10.81 19.20
N ALA A 91 -43.94 -11.42 19.01
CA ALA A 91 -42.66 -10.76 19.21
C ALA A 91 -42.52 -9.52 18.31
N ALA A 92 -42.85 -9.65 17.03
CA ALA A 92 -42.87 -8.53 16.10
C ALA A 92 -43.88 -7.45 16.51
N ASP A 93 -45.09 -7.83 16.91
CA ASP A 93 -46.11 -6.87 17.36
C ASP A 93 -45.67 -6.10 18.62
N VAL A 94 -44.91 -6.72 19.54
CA VAL A 94 -44.33 -6.03 20.69
C VAL A 94 -43.23 -5.05 20.28
N VAL A 95 -42.31 -5.48 19.41
CA VAL A 95 -41.18 -4.65 18.93
C VAL A 95 -41.69 -3.44 18.15
N TYR A 96 -42.61 -3.63 17.21
CA TYR A 96 -43.17 -2.53 16.41
C TYR A 96 -44.30 -1.77 17.12
N GLY A 97 -44.68 -2.18 18.33
CA GLY A 97 -45.69 -1.51 19.14
C GLY A 97 -45.16 -0.35 19.98
N ASP A 98 -43.84 -0.29 20.20
CA ASP A 98 -43.17 0.71 21.02
C ASP A 98 -41.86 1.19 20.36
N ASP A 99 -41.99 1.97 19.29
CA ASP A 99 -40.85 2.51 18.53
C ASP A 99 -39.86 3.27 19.42
N ALA A 100 -40.33 3.92 20.49
CA ALA A 100 -39.48 4.70 21.38
C ALA A 100 -38.47 3.83 22.15
N LEU A 101 -38.83 2.57 22.43
CA LEU A 101 -37.96 1.61 23.11
C LEU A 101 -37.17 0.75 22.13
N TRP A 102 -37.82 0.28 21.07
CA TRP A 102 -37.26 -0.75 20.18
C TRP A 102 -36.67 -0.22 18.88
N SER A 103 -37.07 0.98 18.46
CA SER A 103 -36.54 1.65 17.25
C SER A 103 -36.25 3.14 17.51
N PRO A 104 -35.49 3.45 18.57
CA PRO A 104 -35.30 4.84 18.98
C PRO A 104 -34.50 5.65 17.95
N GLY A 105 -33.63 5.00 17.17
CA GLY A 105 -32.89 5.63 16.06
C GLY A 105 -33.82 6.19 15.00
N PHE A 106 -34.79 5.39 14.55
CA PHE A 106 -35.83 5.80 13.61
C PHE A 106 -36.70 6.95 14.16
N VAL A 107 -37.12 6.89 15.43
CA VAL A 107 -37.89 7.97 16.06
C VAL A 107 -37.08 9.26 16.11
N ALA A 108 -35.80 9.19 16.48
CA ALA A 108 -34.90 10.33 16.55
C ALA A 108 -34.64 10.94 15.17
N GLU A 109 -34.46 10.10 14.14
CA GLU A 109 -34.32 10.54 12.75
C GLU A 109 -35.58 11.26 12.24
N ARG A 110 -36.77 10.68 12.45
CA ARG A 110 -38.03 11.33 12.07
C ARG A 110 -38.22 12.68 12.75
N ARG A 111 -37.91 12.75 14.05
CA ARG A 111 -37.97 14.00 14.82
C ARG A 111 -37.00 15.03 14.24
N ARG A 112 -35.77 14.61 13.90
CA ARG A 112 -34.76 15.47 13.31
C ARG A 112 -35.16 15.98 11.93
N ALA A 113 -35.67 15.12 11.06
CA ALA A 113 -36.19 15.50 9.76
C ALA A 113 -37.36 16.49 9.86
N ALA A 114 -38.20 16.37 10.91
CA ALA A 114 -39.27 17.34 11.18
C ALA A 114 -38.75 18.67 11.74
N GLN A 115 -37.71 18.65 12.57
CA GLN A 115 -37.12 19.83 13.18
C GLN A 115 -36.23 20.62 12.20
N TYR A 116 -35.57 19.89 11.30
CA TYR A 116 -34.65 20.42 10.30
C TYR A 116 -35.07 19.88 8.92
N PRO A 117 -36.21 20.35 8.37
CA PRO A 117 -36.60 19.96 7.04
C PRO A 117 -35.50 20.35 6.05
N ASP A 118 -35.22 19.47 5.08
CA ASP A 118 -34.32 19.80 3.98
C ASP A 118 -34.81 21.10 3.33
N GLU A 119 -33.94 22.10 3.31
CA GLU A 119 -34.24 23.37 2.64
C GLU A 119 -34.42 23.10 1.15
N GLU A 120 -35.44 23.71 0.53
CA GLU A 120 -35.51 23.68 -0.92
C GLU A 120 -34.23 24.31 -1.49
N PRO A 121 -33.57 23.66 -2.46
CA PRO A 121 -32.38 24.22 -3.07
C PRO A 121 -32.67 25.62 -3.62
N THR A 122 -31.77 26.56 -3.36
CA THR A 122 -31.85 27.91 -3.93
C THR A 122 -31.81 27.86 -5.46
N ALA A 123 -32.22 28.96 -6.12
CA ALA A 123 -32.16 29.01 -7.59
C ALA A 123 -30.72 28.86 -8.10
N GLU A 124 -29.74 29.42 -7.37
CA GLU A 124 -28.31 29.27 -7.62
C GLU A 124 -27.83 27.82 -7.46
N GLU A 125 -28.23 27.11 -6.39
CA GLU A 125 -27.86 25.70 -6.20
C GLU A 125 -28.49 24.79 -7.26
N ARG A 126 -29.73 25.04 -7.66
CA ARG A 126 -30.35 24.32 -8.78
C ARG A 126 -29.62 24.56 -10.08
N LEU A 127 -29.14 25.79 -10.32
CA LEU A 127 -28.37 26.14 -11.50
C LEU A 127 -26.98 25.48 -11.47
N ALA A 128 -26.26 25.52 -10.35
CA ALA A 128 -24.99 24.83 -10.17
C ALA A 128 -25.15 23.31 -10.37
N HIS A 129 -26.20 22.72 -9.79
CA HIS A 129 -26.52 21.31 -10.01
C HIS A 129 -26.76 20.98 -11.50
N ALA A 130 -27.45 21.86 -12.23
CA ALA A 130 -27.70 21.67 -13.66
C ALA A 130 -26.44 21.79 -14.53
N ILE A 131 -25.44 22.57 -14.09
CA ILE A 131 -24.19 22.80 -14.82
C ILE A 131 -23.15 21.72 -14.48
N ASP A 132 -22.94 21.47 -13.20
CA ASP A 132 -21.82 20.67 -12.68
C ASP A 132 -22.24 19.25 -12.24
N GLY A 133 -23.55 18.95 -12.24
CA GLY A 133 -24.08 17.67 -11.77
C GLY A 133 -24.03 17.47 -10.24
N THR A 134 -23.54 18.45 -9.49
CA THR A 134 -23.42 18.38 -8.02
C THR A 134 -24.78 18.59 -7.37
N GLY A 135 -25.33 17.60 -6.67
CA GLY A 135 -26.62 17.71 -5.96
C GLY A 135 -26.67 18.93 -5.02
N PRO A 136 -27.87 19.39 -4.63
CA PRO A 136 -27.98 20.44 -3.61
C PRO A 136 -27.32 19.99 -2.30
N VAL A 137 -26.50 20.85 -1.71
CA VAL A 137 -25.78 20.55 -0.46
C VAL A 137 -26.78 20.57 0.69
N ARG A 138 -27.14 19.39 1.19
CA ARG A 138 -28.11 19.27 2.28
C ARG A 138 -27.49 19.80 3.56
N ARG A 139 -28.33 20.20 4.51
CA ARG A 139 -27.87 20.63 5.84
C ARG A 139 -26.98 19.57 6.53
N HIS A 140 -27.29 18.30 6.30
CA HIS A 140 -26.47 17.19 6.77
C HIS A 140 -25.08 17.15 6.13
N ASP A 141 -24.97 17.47 4.84
CA ASP A 141 -23.68 17.54 4.14
C ASP A 141 -22.84 18.70 4.69
N ARG A 142 -23.45 19.86 4.95
CA ARG A 142 -22.79 21.00 5.62
C ARG A 142 -22.32 20.64 7.03
N ALA A 143 -23.15 19.95 7.82
CA ALA A 143 -22.78 19.48 9.15
C ALA A 143 -21.62 18.47 9.11
N GLY A 144 -21.61 17.56 8.12
CA GLY A 144 -20.51 16.64 7.86
C GLY A 144 -19.21 17.38 7.49
N ALA A 145 -19.30 18.37 6.59
CA ALA A 145 -18.16 19.20 6.21
C ALA A 145 -17.60 20.01 7.39
N ARG A 146 -18.47 20.59 8.23
CA ARG A 146 -18.06 21.29 9.46
C ARG A 146 -17.41 20.35 10.47
N ARG A 147 -17.96 19.14 10.65
CA ARG A 147 -17.36 18.10 11.49
C ARG A 147 -15.94 17.76 11.01
N GLN A 148 -15.78 17.54 9.72
CA GLN A 148 -14.48 17.24 9.13
C GLN A 148 -13.49 18.41 9.31
N ALA A 149 -13.92 19.64 9.03
CA ALA A 149 -13.08 20.83 9.22
C ALA A 149 -12.67 21.04 10.69
N ALA A 150 -13.57 20.80 11.65
CA ALA A 150 -13.27 20.84 13.07
C ALA A 150 -12.24 19.78 13.47
N ARG A 151 -12.42 18.54 12.98
CA ARG A 151 -11.47 17.43 13.17
C ARG A 151 -10.08 17.78 12.62
N ASP A 152 -10.02 18.25 11.37
CA ASP A 152 -8.76 18.60 10.71
C ASP A 152 -8.04 19.74 11.44
N ALA A 153 -8.78 20.73 11.95
CA ALA A 153 -8.22 21.81 12.76
C ALA A 153 -7.66 21.31 14.10
N ALA A 154 -8.35 20.38 14.76
CA ALA A 154 -7.85 19.75 15.99
C ALA A 154 -6.62 18.88 15.72
N ASP A 155 -6.64 18.05 14.69
CA ASP A 155 -5.50 17.23 14.26
C ASP A 155 -4.28 18.12 13.94
N GLN A 156 -4.48 19.25 13.25
CA GLN A 156 -3.43 20.22 12.97
C GLN A 156 -2.86 20.88 14.23
N ARG A 157 -3.72 21.24 15.20
CA ARG A 157 -3.30 21.80 16.49
C ARG A 157 -2.48 20.77 17.28
N ASP A 158 -2.99 19.55 17.38
CA ASP A 158 -2.38 18.48 18.16
C ASP A 158 -1.06 18.02 17.51
N TYR A 159 -1.00 17.98 16.18
CA TYR A 159 0.24 17.76 15.44
C TYR A 159 1.27 18.86 15.70
N ALA A 160 0.86 20.13 15.73
CA ALA A 160 1.77 21.24 16.01
C ALA A 160 2.37 21.13 17.42
N ALA A 161 1.56 20.80 18.43
CA ALA A 161 2.03 20.55 19.79
C ALA A 161 2.97 19.32 19.84
N TRP A 162 2.62 18.24 19.13
CA TRP A 162 3.47 17.06 19.02
C TRP A 162 4.81 17.36 18.34
N ARG A 163 4.84 18.21 17.31
CA ARG A 163 6.05 18.65 16.60
C ARG A 163 6.90 19.63 17.41
N GLU A 164 6.33 20.37 18.35
CA GLU A 164 7.13 21.13 19.33
C GLU A 164 7.94 20.19 20.24
N ALA A 165 7.31 19.09 20.68
CA ALA A 165 7.95 18.07 21.52
C ALA A 165 8.96 17.19 20.75
N HIS A 166 8.86 17.14 19.42
CA HIS A 166 9.73 16.34 18.58
C HIS A 166 10.33 17.25 17.49
N PRO A 167 11.59 17.71 17.64
CA PRO A 167 12.32 18.39 16.59
C PRO A 167 12.08 17.90 15.15
N HIS A 168 12.06 18.76 14.12
CA HIS A 168 12.72 18.30 12.90
C HIS A 168 14.22 18.09 13.17
N PRO A 169 14.90 17.27 12.36
CA PRO A 169 16.35 17.17 12.42
C PRO A 169 17.01 18.56 12.34
N ASP A 170 18.01 18.79 13.18
CA ASP A 170 18.80 20.03 13.18
C ASP A 170 19.36 20.28 11.76
N PRO A 171 19.26 21.51 11.21
CA PRO A 171 19.91 21.86 9.96
C PRO A 171 21.40 21.44 9.87
N ALA A 172 22.12 21.41 10.99
CA ALA A 172 23.50 20.92 11.06
C ALA A 172 23.60 19.40 10.76
N VAL A 173 22.61 18.60 11.16
CA VAL A 173 22.53 17.17 10.81
C VAL A 173 22.29 17.01 9.30
N LEU A 174 21.39 17.79 8.71
CA LEU A 174 21.14 17.77 7.26
C LEU A 174 22.40 18.14 6.46
N ALA A 175 23.12 19.16 6.91
CA ALA A 175 24.38 19.59 6.30
C ALA A 175 25.49 18.54 6.45
N ALA A 176 25.59 17.90 7.62
CA ALA A 176 26.53 16.81 7.86
C ALA A 176 26.24 15.57 7.00
N ALA A 177 24.96 15.23 6.82
CA ALA A 177 24.51 14.18 5.92
C ALA A 177 24.93 14.48 4.47
N ALA A 178 24.64 15.69 3.97
CA ALA A 178 25.04 16.12 2.64
C ALA A 178 26.57 16.03 2.45
N ALA A 179 27.34 16.58 3.39
CA ALA A 179 28.80 16.56 3.34
C ALA A 179 29.38 15.13 3.36
N ARG A 180 28.72 14.20 4.06
CA ARG A 180 29.09 12.78 4.04
C ARG A 180 28.86 12.16 2.66
N VAL A 181 27.69 12.39 2.06
CA VAL A 181 27.38 11.90 0.71
C VAL A 181 28.41 12.43 -0.29
N ASP A 182 28.67 13.74 -0.30
CA ASP A 182 29.62 14.36 -1.23
C ASP A 182 31.03 13.78 -1.11
N ARG A 183 31.50 13.52 0.12
CA ARG A 183 32.83 12.97 0.38
C ARG A 183 32.97 11.53 -0.14
N ASP A 184 31.97 10.70 0.10
CA ASP A 184 32.08 9.25 -0.07
C ASP A 184 31.56 8.77 -1.44
N ARG A 185 30.71 9.56 -2.11
CA ARG A 185 30.05 9.24 -3.39
C ARG A 185 30.99 8.67 -4.44
N ALA A 186 32.11 9.32 -4.71
CA ALA A 186 33.02 8.88 -5.77
C ALA A 186 33.67 7.51 -5.49
N ALA A 187 33.86 7.15 -4.20
CA ALA A 187 34.38 5.82 -3.84
C ALA A 187 33.30 4.75 -4.02
N ILE A 188 32.07 5.06 -3.64
CA ILE A 188 30.89 4.19 -3.83
C ILE A 188 30.66 3.96 -5.33
N GLU A 189 30.57 5.01 -6.15
CA GLU A 189 30.36 4.88 -7.60
C GLU A 189 31.43 4.00 -8.26
N ARG A 190 32.71 4.19 -7.92
CA ARG A 190 33.80 3.32 -8.42
C ARG A 190 33.60 1.87 -8.02
N ARG A 191 33.21 1.59 -6.77
CA ARG A 191 32.95 0.24 -6.29
C ARG A 191 31.88 -0.46 -7.13
N PHE A 192 30.76 0.22 -7.41
CA PHE A 192 29.67 -0.36 -8.20
C PHE A 192 30.02 -0.51 -9.68
N ALA A 193 30.76 0.43 -10.24
CA ALA A 193 31.28 0.31 -11.60
C ALA A 193 32.24 -0.89 -11.76
N ASP A 194 33.14 -1.10 -10.78
CA ASP A 194 34.15 -2.16 -10.84
C ASP A 194 33.55 -3.56 -10.63
N ASP A 195 32.66 -3.72 -9.64
CA ASP A 195 32.15 -5.03 -9.25
C ASP A 195 30.87 -5.44 -9.99
N TRP A 196 29.96 -4.50 -10.25
CA TRP A 196 28.67 -4.78 -10.92
C TRP A 196 28.65 -4.32 -12.38
N GLY A 197 29.50 -3.36 -12.78
CA GLY A 197 29.46 -2.78 -14.12
C GLY A 197 28.29 -1.82 -14.36
N ILE A 198 27.72 -1.26 -13.29
CA ILE A 198 26.51 -0.41 -13.32
C ILE A 198 26.82 1.02 -12.86
N ASP A 199 25.98 1.96 -13.31
CA ASP A 199 25.99 3.35 -12.88
C ASP A 199 24.86 3.55 -11.84
N LEU A 200 25.20 3.95 -10.61
CA LEU A 200 24.20 4.22 -9.58
C LEU A 200 23.41 5.50 -9.89
N PRO A 201 22.07 5.52 -9.73
CA PRO A 201 21.26 6.71 -9.98
C PRO A 201 21.42 7.74 -8.86
N ASP A 202 21.34 9.04 -9.17
CA ASP A 202 21.35 10.12 -8.15
C ASP A 202 20.31 9.92 -7.04
N GLY A 203 19.18 9.27 -7.36
CA GLY A 203 18.13 8.91 -6.41
C GLY A 203 18.61 8.07 -5.22
N ILE A 204 19.60 7.18 -5.40
CA ILE A 204 20.09 6.35 -4.29
C ILE A 204 20.92 7.17 -3.30
N PHE A 205 21.68 8.16 -3.78
CA PHE A 205 22.45 9.06 -2.93
C PHE A 205 21.53 10.04 -2.17
N ARG A 206 20.43 10.48 -2.78
CA ARG A 206 19.38 11.25 -2.08
C ARG A 206 18.70 10.41 -1.00
N TYR A 207 18.40 9.15 -1.28
CA TYR A 207 17.91 8.21 -0.26
C TYR A 207 18.91 8.01 0.89
N TRP A 208 20.20 7.85 0.58
CA TRP A 208 21.23 7.76 1.62
C TRP A 208 21.30 9.02 2.48
N GLN A 209 21.27 10.20 1.86
CA GLN A 209 21.25 11.48 2.57
C GLN A 209 20.03 11.59 3.49
N PHE A 210 18.86 11.17 3.02
CA PHE A 210 17.62 11.11 3.80
C PHE A 210 17.78 10.19 5.02
N GLN A 211 18.34 8.99 4.85
CA GLN A 211 18.57 8.05 5.95
C GLN A 211 19.52 8.60 7.03
N LEU A 212 20.59 9.28 6.60
CA LEU A 212 21.53 9.97 7.49
C LEU A 212 20.89 11.18 8.20
N SER A 213 19.81 11.70 7.65
CA SER A 213 19.13 12.90 8.13
C SER A 213 17.99 12.63 9.10
N LEU A 214 17.56 11.37 9.28
CA LEU A 214 16.42 11.04 10.14
C LEU A 214 16.66 11.42 11.61
N GLY A 215 15.71 12.17 12.17
CA GLY A 215 15.61 12.43 13.60
C GLY A 215 14.99 11.25 14.34
N PRO A 216 14.87 11.31 15.68
CA PRO A 216 14.32 10.21 16.46
C PRO A 216 12.89 9.82 16.08
N ALA A 217 12.03 10.81 15.82
CA ALA A 217 10.62 10.58 15.46
C ALA A 217 10.50 9.98 14.06
N GLU A 218 11.21 10.54 13.07
CA GLU A 218 11.19 10.04 11.70
C GLU A 218 11.81 8.65 11.58
N ARG A 219 12.88 8.37 12.35
CA ARG A 219 13.48 7.03 12.41
C ARG A 219 12.52 6.00 13.01
N ARG A 220 11.81 6.37 14.08
CA ARG A 220 10.77 5.50 14.65
C ARG A 220 9.67 5.24 13.62
N ALA A 221 9.16 6.28 12.96
CA ALA A 221 8.12 6.13 11.93
C ALA A 221 8.58 5.25 10.75
N LEU A 222 9.85 5.36 10.33
CA LEU A 222 10.39 4.49 9.28
C LEU A 222 10.50 3.03 9.75
N ASN A 223 10.90 2.81 11.01
CA ASN A 223 10.92 1.48 11.61
C ASN A 223 9.51 0.90 11.80
N ASP A 224 8.51 1.73 12.12
CA ASP A 224 7.11 1.30 12.23
C ASP A 224 6.51 0.91 10.86
N LEU A 225 7.12 1.35 9.75
CA LEU A 225 6.86 0.85 8.39
C LEU A 225 7.64 -0.43 8.06
N ASP A 226 8.42 -0.95 9.00
CA ASP A 226 9.39 -2.04 8.82
C ASP A 226 10.36 -1.80 7.64
N LEU A 227 10.72 -0.54 7.37
CA LEU A 227 11.65 -0.20 6.29
C LEU A 227 13.06 0.04 6.84
N GLU A 228 14.04 -0.66 6.28
CA GLU A 228 15.44 -0.46 6.63
C GLU A 228 16.38 -0.50 5.41
N PRO A 229 17.47 0.29 5.40
CA PRO A 229 18.46 0.19 4.35
C PRO A 229 19.09 -1.20 4.39
N TYR A 230 19.24 -1.84 3.23
CA TYR A 230 19.75 -3.20 3.13
C TYR A 230 20.51 -3.43 1.83
N GLY A 231 21.11 -4.61 1.67
CA GLY A 231 21.78 -5.03 0.43
C GLY A 231 22.90 -4.07 0.06
N ILE A 232 22.79 -3.39 -1.09
CA ILE A 232 23.84 -2.49 -1.55
C ILE A 232 24.15 -1.34 -0.58
N MET A 233 23.20 -0.98 0.28
CA MET A 233 23.39 0.10 1.26
C MET A 233 24.43 -0.24 2.33
N ASP A 234 24.69 -1.52 2.62
CA ASP A 234 25.75 -1.94 3.55
C ASP A 234 27.15 -1.51 3.06
N LEU A 235 27.31 -1.27 1.75
CA LEU A 235 28.55 -0.81 1.12
C LEU A 235 28.67 0.72 1.08
N PHE A 236 27.64 1.46 1.49
CA PHE A 236 27.71 2.92 1.56
C PHE A 236 28.39 3.38 2.85
N ASP A 237 28.28 2.58 3.91
CA ASP A 237 29.00 2.83 5.18
C ASP A 237 30.49 2.47 5.09
N ASP A 238 30.81 1.38 4.38
CA ASP A 238 32.19 0.97 4.09
C ASP A 238 32.30 0.39 2.66
N PRO A 239 32.67 1.21 1.67
CA PRO A 239 32.87 0.76 0.29
C PRO A 239 34.00 -0.27 0.13
N GLY A 240 34.90 -0.36 1.12
CA GLY A 240 36.02 -1.29 1.14
C GLY A 240 35.65 -2.68 1.65
N ARG A 241 34.43 -2.87 2.17
CA ARG A 241 33.98 -4.13 2.74
C ARG A 241 33.98 -5.24 1.69
N ARG A 242 34.54 -6.39 2.05
CA ARG A 242 34.72 -7.53 1.17
C ARG A 242 33.68 -8.61 1.44
N PRO A 243 33.31 -9.42 0.42
CA PRO A 243 32.54 -10.62 0.65
C PRO A 243 33.41 -11.69 1.32
N ARG A 244 32.75 -12.65 1.97
CA ARG A 244 33.36 -13.89 2.45
C ARG A 244 34.15 -14.59 1.36
N ASP A 245 35.25 -15.23 1.76
CA ASP A 245 36.12 -16.00 0.86
C ASP A 245 35.31 -16.96 -0.03
N GLY A 246 35.52 -16.85 -1.34
CA GLY A 246 34.87 -17.68 -2.34
C GLY A 246 33.43 -17.30 -2.68
N VAL A 247 32.89 -16.21 -2.13
CA VAL A 247 31.56 -15.67 -2.49
C VAL A 247 31.71 -14.42 -3.35
N ASP A 248 30.96 -14.39 -4.44
CA ASP A 248 30.90 -13.22 -5.32
C ASP A 248 30.10 -12.09 -4.67
N VAL A 249 30.65 -10.87 -4.60
CA VAL A 249 29.98 -9.74 -3.92
C VAL A 249 28.65 -9.37 -4.56
N ARG A 250 28.44 -9.67 -5.85
CA ARG A 250 27.21 -9.34 -6.59
C ARG A 250 25.96 -10.06 -6.09
N VAL A 251 26.12 -11.06 -5.22
CA VAL A 251 25.01 -11.79 -4.60
C VAL A 251 24.67 -11.26 -3.20
N HIS A 252 25.34 -10.20 -2.74
CA HIS A 252 25.00 -9.54 -1.49
C HIS A 252 23.60 -8.92 -1.55
N GLY A 253 22.73 -9.28 -0.60
CA GLY A 253 21.35 -8.78 -0.54
C GLY A 253 20.42 -9.35 -1.61
N ARG A 254 20.90 -10.33 -2.39
CA ARG A 254 20.14 -10.94 -3.48
C ARG A 254 19.35 -12.16 -2.99
N TYR A 255 18.03 -12.06 -3.03
CA TYR A 255 17.11 -13.13 -2.68
C TYR A 255 17.05 -14.19 -3.78
N TYR A 256 16.54 -15.38 -3.43
CA TYR A 256 16.49 -16.53 -4.33
C TYR A 256 15.83 -16.20 -5.68
N ARG A 257 14.77 -15.39 -5.66
CA ARG A 257 13.97 -15.05 -6.84
C ARG A 257 14.41 -13.77 -7.56
N ASP A 258 15.39 -13.03 -7.02
CA ASP A 258 15.82 -11.77 -7.63
C ASP A 258 16.40 -12.00 -9.02
N PRO A 259 15.78 -11.44 -10.07
CA PRO A 259 16.36 -11.49 -11.41
C PRO A 259 17.63 -10.62 -11.46
N PRO A 260 18.55 -10.85 -12.41
CA PRO A 260 19.80 -10.11 -12.51
C PRO A 260 19.63 -8.59 -12.60
N GLU A 261 18.53 -8.11 -13.18
CA GLU A 261 18.17 -6.69 -13.28
C GLU A 261 17.85 -6.03 -11.93
N PHE A 262 17.46 -6.82 -10.93
CA PHE A 262 17.03 -6.34 -9.62
C PHE A 262 18.23 -6.25 -8.65
N LEU A 263 18.43 -5.08 -8.05
CA LEU A 263 19.50 -4.81 -7.10
C LEU A 263 18.95 -4.22 -5.79
N THR A 264 18.85 -5.06 -4.76
CA THR A 264 18.26 -4.74 -3.46
C THR A 264 18.99 -3.61 -2.74
N PHE A 265 18.24 -2.59 -2.30
CA PHE A 265 18.76 -1.48 -1.50
C PHE A 265 17.97 -1.21 -0.20
N MET A 266 16.78 -1.78 -0.05
CA MET A 266 15.95 -1.59 1.12
C MET A 266 15.17 -2.87 1.40
N HIS A 267 15.13 -3.26 2.67
CA HIS A 267 14.29 -4.35 3.15
C HIS A 267 12.99 -3.75 3.71
N GLY A 268 11.90 -4.49 3.55
CA GLY A 268 10.62 -4.21 4.20
C GLY A 268 10.31 -5.27 5.26
N GLY A 269 9.09 -5.23 5.81
CA GLY A 269 8.64 -6.13 6.87
C GLY A 269 8.45 -7.60 6.46
N SER A 270 7.26 -8.14 6.71
CA SER A 270 7.03 -9.58 6.62
C SER A 270 7.21 -10.15 5.21
N ASP A 271 7.34 -11.48 5.15
CA ASP A 271 7.30 -12.27 3.91
C ASP A 271 8.39 -11.97 2.88
N GLY A 272 9.49 -11.38 3.35
CA GLY A 272 10.64 -11.05 2.52
C GLY A 272 10.34 -9.91 1.57
N LEU A 273 9.54 -8.91 1.99
CA LEU A 273 9.41 -7.66 1.25
C LEU A 273 10.78 -7.01 1.10
N HIS A 274 11.12 -6.60 -0.10
CA HIS A 274 12.33 -5.82 -0.35
C HIS A 274 12.19 -5.04 -1.65
N PHE A 275 13.00 -3.99 -1.77
CA PHE A 275 12.97 -3.02 -2.83
C PHE A 275 14.32 -3.02 -3.55
N GLY A 276 14.27 -2.93 -4.87
CA GLY A 276 15.44 -3.00 -5.73
C GLY A 276 15.45 -1.92 -6.79
N LEU A 277 16.66 -1.47 -7.11
CA LEU A 277 16.93 -0.71 -8.33
C LEU A 277 16.83 -1.68 -9.53
N TRP A 278 16.22 -1.24 -10.62
CA TRP A 278 16.00 -2.06 -11.81
C TRP A 278 16.88 -1.62 -12.99
N TYR A 279 17.65 -2.54 -13.57
CA TYR A 279 18.64 -2.26 -14.64
C TYR A 279 18.33 -3.06 -15.92
N ASP A 280 17.40 -2.60 -16.75
CA ASP A 280 17.05 -3.33 -17.97
C ASP A 280 18.23 -3.51 -18.94
N ASP A 281 19.03 -2.46 -19.13
CA ASP A 281 20.17 -2.44 -20.05
C ASP A 281 21.46 -2.97 -19.40
N GLY A 282 21.41 -3.32 -18.12
CA GLY A 282 22.57 -3.75 -17.34
C GLY A 282 23.56 -2.65 -16.96
N ARG A 283 23.19 -1.38 -17.12
CA ARG A 283 24.06 -0.23 -16.81
C ARG A 283 23.34 0.89 -16.11
N THR A 284 22.20 1.34 -16.64
CA THR A 284 21.43 2.48 -16.13
C THR A 284 20.15 2.03 -15.44
N CYS A 285 19.84 2.69 -14.33
CA CYS A 285 18.66 2.36 -13.54
C CYS A 285 17.39 2.89 -14.23
N ALA A 286 16.46 2.01 -14.56
CA ALA A 286 15.16 2.33 -15.16
C ALA A 286 14.11 2.75 -14.13
N GLY A 287 14.26 2.35 -12.86
CA GLY A 287 13.35 2.70 -11.78
C GLY A 287 13.54 1.83 -10.55
N VAL A 288 12.57 1.88 -9.64
CA VAL A 288 12.51 1.02 -8.45
C VAL A 288 11.34 0.06 -8.58
N THR A 289 11.48 -1.12 -8.00
CA THR A 289 10.41 -2.09 -7.88
C THR A 289 10.52 -2.87 -6.57
N CYS A 290 9.47 -3.59 -6.18
CA CYS A 290 9.44 -4.34 -4.92
C CYS A 290 8.51 -5.54 -4.98
N TYR A 291 8.83 -6.58 -4.22
CA TYR A 291 7.96 -7.73 -4.06
C TYR A 291 8.25 -8.49 -2.78
N TYR A 292 7.32 -9.37 -2.43
CA TYR A 292 7.42 -10.30 -1.31
C TYR A 292 8.00 -11.62 -1.81
N ASN A 293 9.24 -11.94 -1.44
CA ASN A 293 9.90 -13.16 -1.90
C ASN A 293 9.09 -14.44 -1.57
N ASN A 294 8.35 -14.44 -0.45
CA ASN A 294 7.62 -15.61 0.05
C ASN A 294 6.13 -15.66 -0.32
N ASP A 295 5.51 -14.55 -0.75
CA ASP A 295 4.06 -14.49 -1.04
C ASP A 295 3.71 -14.72 -2.53
N GLY A 296 4.73 -14.94 -3.37
CA GLY A 296 4.53 -15.35 -4.77
C GLY A 296 3.99 -14.28 -5.70
N GLY A 297 3.84 -13.03 -5.24
CA GLY A 297 3.62 -11.88 -6.11
C GLY A 297 4.83 -11.64 -7.03
N GLY A 298 4.56 -11.25 -8.28
CA GLY A 298 5.59 -10.80 -9.21
C GLY A 298 6.31 -9.54 -8.71
N VAL A 299 7.51 -9.32 -9.24
CA VAL A 299 8.36 -8.16 -9.02
C VAL A 299 7.65 -6.86 -9.41
N GLY A 300 6.83 -6.87 -10.46
CA GLY A 300 6.15 -5.68 -10.97
C GLY A 300 7.05 -4.78 -11.83
N LEU A 301 6.43 -3.82 -12.52
CA LEU A 301 7.11 -2.90 -13.43
C LEU A 301 7.91 -1.83 -12.66
N PRO A 302 9.15 -1.50 -13.10
CA PRO A 302 9.95 -0.49 -12.43
C PRO A 302 9.35 0.91 -12.59
N PHE A 303 9.24 1.65 -11.49
CA PHE A 303 8.74 3.02 -11.48
C PHE A 303 9.41 3.85 -10.38
N GLY A 304 9.53 5.16 -10.64
CA GLY A 304 9.97 6.13 -9.63
C GLY A 304 11.41 5.96 -9.15
N THR A 305 11.67 6.48 -7.96
CA THR A 305 12.98 6.55 -7.30
C THR A 305 12.94 5.85 -5.94
N PRO A 306 14.09 5.63 -5.28
CA PRO A 306 14.12 5.08 -3.92
C PRO A 306 13.25 5.86 -2.91
N LEU A 307 13.26 7.19 -2.95
CA LEU A 307 12.40 7.99 -2.06
C LEU A 307 10.93 7.99 -2.50
N ALA A 308 10.63 7.83 -3.78
CA ALA A 308 9.25 7.64 -4.23
C ALA A 308 8.67 6.31 -3.70
N ALA A 309 9.48 5.25 -3.62
CA ALA A 309 9.07 3.97 -3.03
C ALA A 309 8.81 4.09 -1.51
N VAL A 310 9.68 4.80 -0.77
CA VAL A 310 9.42 5.12 0.64
C VAL A 310 8.14 5.95 0.77
N ARG A 311 7.94 6.94 -0.11
CA ARG A 311 6.74 7.78 -0.12
C ARG A 311 5.47 6.94 -0.32
N GLU A 312 5.49 5.99 -1.25
CA GLU A 312 4.35 5.09 -1.48
C GLU A 312 3.98 4.28 -0.23
N GLN A 313 4.96 3.77 0.51
CA GLN A 313 4.72 3.05 1.76
C GLN A 313 4.13 3.94 2.87
N ILE A 314 4.63 5.18 2.99
CA ILE A 314 4.04 6.17 3.91
C ILE A 314 2.55 6.38 3.60
N GLU A 315 2.19 6.53 2.32
CA GLU A 315 0.80 6.79 1.94
C GLU A 315 -0.09 5.56 2.07
N TRP A 316 0.42 4.36 1.81
CA TRP A 316 -0.33 3.14 2.11
C TRP A 316 -0.59 3.00 3.61
N SER A 317 0.42 3.22 4.45
CA SER A 317 0.25 3.15 5.90
C SER A 317 -0.74 4.22 6.40
N GLN A 318 -0.70 5.43 5.85
CA GLN A 318 -1.70 6.47 6.12
C GLN A 318 -3.12 5.99 5.81
N VAL A 319 -3.36 5.34 4.66
CA VAL A 319 -4.68 4.78 4.31
C VAL A 319 -5.14 3.73 5.31
N HIS A 320 -4.23 2.88 5.81
CA HIS A 320 -4.57 1.87 6.80
C HIS A 320 -4.93 2.52 8.14
N LEU A 321 -4.13 3.46 8.62
CA LEU A 321 -4.39 4.18 9.87
C LEU A 321 -5.65 5.04 9.80
N ASP A 322 -5.96 5.65 8.65
CA ASP A 322 -7.20 6.41 8.48
C ASP A 322 -8.43 5.49 8.47
N ARG A 323 -8.31 4.25 7.95
CA ARG A 323 -9.38 3.23 8.06
C ARG A 323 -9.54 2.72 9.49
N GLU A 324 -8.44 2.49 10.19
CA GLU A 324 -8.43 2.05 11.60
C GLU A 324 -9.00 3.12 12.53
N ALA A 325 -8.71 4.39 12.27
CA ALA A 325 -9.32 5.53 12.95
C ALA A 325 -10.84 5.68 12.66
N GLY A 326 -11.39 4.87 11.75
CA GLY A 326 -12.81 4.84 11.40
C GLY A 326 -13.31 6.06 10.65
N ASP A 327 -14.62 6.22 10.60
CA ASP A 327 -15.32 7.37 9.99
C ASP A 327 -15.09 8.70 10.74
N GLY A 328 -14.24 8.69 11.78
CA GLY A 328 -13.99 9.81 12.67
C GLY A 328 -15.13 10.12 13.61
N ALA A 329 -16.07 9.21 13.89
CA ALA A 329 -17.10 9.48 14.90
C ALA A 329 -16.52 9.48 16.31
N THR A 330 -15.44 8.71 16.51
CA THR A 330 -14.73 8.51 17.76
C THR A 330 -13.28 8.99 17.60
N PRO A 331 -12.66 9.59 18.64
CA PRO A 331 -11.23 9.84 18.64
C PRO A 331 -10.45 8.54 18.38
N ALA A 332 -9.39 8.63 17.58
CA ALA A 332 -8.47 7.52 17.41
C ALA A 332 -7.70 7.26 18.72
N GLU A 333 -7.23 6.02 18.91
CA GLU A 333 -6.37 5.65 20.02
C GLU A 333 -5.04 6.43 19.98
N ASP A 334 -4.46 6.71 21.15
CA ASP A 334 -3.27 7.57 21.28
C ASP A 334 -2.06 7.04 20.47
N ASP A 335 -1.93 5.73 20.33
CA ASP A 335 -0.88 5.09 19.55
C ASP A 335 -1.10 5.24 18.03
N VAL A 336 -2.35 5.10 17.55
CA VAL A 336 -2.74 5.41 16.16
C VAL A 336 -2.46 6.88 15.84
N VAL A 337 -2.81 7.80 16.75
CA VAL A 337 -2.51 9.23 16.59
C VAL A 337 -1.00 9.47 16.53
N ALA A 338 -0.23 8.86 17.43
CA ALA A 338 1.23 9.00 17.45
C ALA A 338 1.88 8.44 16.16
N GLN A 339 1.39 7.32 15.64
CA GLN A 339 1.84 6.75 14.36
C GLN A 339 1.51 7.68 13.18
N ARG A 340 0.27 8.19 13.07
CA ARG A 340 -0.13 9.17 12.03
C ARG A 340 0.77 10.41 12.05
N PHE A 341 1.05 10.94 13.23
CA PHE A 341 1.95 12.09 13.39
C PHE A 341 3.41 11.76 13.02
N GLY A 342 3.88 10.57 13.38
CA GLY A 342 5.17 10.02 12.94
C GLY A 342 5.29 9.99 11.41
N LEU A 343 4.31 9.39 10.72
CA LEU A 343 4.27 9.32 9.26
C LEU A 343 4.23 10.71 8.62
N ARG A 344 3.45 11.63 9.20
CA ARG A 344 3.39 13.02 8.72
C ARG A 344 4.76 13.70 8.82
N ALA A 345 5.47 13.57 9.95
CA ALA A 345 6.82 14.12 10.08
C ALA A 345 7.82 13.48 9.12
N LEU A 346 7.75 12.16 8.92
CA LEU A 346 8.57 11.43 7.96
C LEU A 346 8.33 11.93 6.53
N ARG A 347 7.06 12.11 6.15
CA ARG A 347 6.63 12.70 4.86
C ARG A 347 7.18 14.11 4.67
N GLU A 348 7.04 14.98 5.67
CA GLU A 348 7.54 16.37 5.64
C GLU A 348 9.06 16.46 5.52
N LEU A 349 9.80 15.49 6.07
CA LEU A 349 11.24 15.40 5.87
C LEU A 349 11.56 14.89 4.46
N LEU A 350 10.91 13.82 4.01
CA LEU A 350 11.11 13.21 2.69
C LEU A 350 10.88 14.23 1.57
N THR A 351 9.83 15.04 1.66
CA THR A 351 9.47 16.06 0.65
C THR A 351 10.53 17.13 0.42
N ARG A 352 11.47 17.30 1.37
CA ARG A 352 12.63 18.20 1.22
C ARG A 352 13.72 17.63 0.31
N PHE A 353 13.76 16.31 0.15
CA PHE A 353 14.73 15.61 -0.70
C PHE A 353 14.15 15.29 -2.08
N GLU A 354 12.88 14.88 -2.13
CA GLU A 354 12.18 14.47 -3.35
C GLU A 354 10.66 14.50 -3.13
N THR A 355 9.85 14.49 -4.19
CA THR A 355 8.37 14.46 -4.15
C THR A 355 7.69 15.69 -3.51
N GLY A 356 8.39 16.80 -3.29
CA GLY A 356 7.79 18.04 -2.80
C GLY A 356 6.78 18.66 -3.78
N ASP A 357 6.84 18.26 -5.04
CA ASP A 357 5.89 18.56 -6.11
C ASP A 357 4.60 17.73 -6.07
N ARG A 358 4.49 16.77 -5.13
CA ARG A 358 3.36 15.84 -4.98
C ARG A 358 2.60 16.11 -3.67
N PRO A 359 1.67 17.07 -3.65
CA PRO A 359 0.96 17.48 -2.44
C PRO A 359 -0.04 16.44 -1.94
N GLU A 360 -0.47 15.49 -2.79
CA GLU A 360 -1.45 14.47 -2.45
C GLU A 360 -0.97 13.53 -1.35
N GLN A 361 -1.90 13.02 -0.55
CA GLN A 361 -1.64 12.12 0.59
C GLN A 361 -2.66 10.99 0.64
N GLY A 362 -2.31 9.90 1.32
CA GLY A 362 -3.16 8.73 1.49
C GLY A 362 -3.69 8.19 0.16
N ALA A 363 -5.00 7.94 0.09
CA ALA A 363 -5.65 7.40 -1.10
C ALA A 363 -5.50 8.31 -2.33
N ALA A 364 -5.56 9.62 -2.14
CA ALA A 364 -5.43 10.58 -3.25
C ALA A 364 -4.05 10.52 -3.92
N TYR A 365 -2.99 10.22 -3.15
CA TYR A 365 -1.65 10.00 -3.72
C TYR A 365 -1.67 8.76 -4.63
N HIS A 366 -2.20 7.65 -4.14
CA HIS A 366 -2.27 6.41 -4.92
C HIS A 366 -3.11 6.59 -6.18
N ASP A 367 -4.27 7.23 -6.09
CA ASP A 367 -5.12 7.46 -7.26
C ASP A 367 -4.43 8.33 -8.32
N THR A 368 -3.62 9.30 -7.88
CA THR A 368 -2.94 10.25 -8.78
C THR A 368 -1.70 9.66 -9.44
N TYR A 369 -0.89 8.91 -8.69
CA TYR A 369 0.40 8.37 -9.16
C TYR A 369 0.34 6.89 -9.51
N ARG A 370 -0.85 6.27 -9.53
CA ARG A 370 -1.06 4.94 -10.06
C ARG A 370 -0.60 4.88 -11.53
N PRO A 371 -0.07 3.75 -12.00
CA PRO A 371 0.20 3.59 -13.42
C PRO A 371 -1.04 3.87 -14.28
N ALA A 372 -0.82 4.37 -15.50
CA ALA A 372 -1.91 4.74 -16.41
C ALA A 372 -2.84 3.54 -16.70
N ALA A 373 -4.14 3.79 -16.84
CA ALA A 373 -5.14 2.74 -17.08
C ALA A 373 -4.82 1.92 -18.35
N GLU A 374 -4.20 2.54 -19.35
CA GLU A 374 -3.74 1.91 -20.58
C GLU A 374 -2.70 0.81 -20.30
N LEU A 375 -1.82 1.02 -19.32
CA LEU A 375 -0.81 0.03 -18.92
C LEU A 375 -1.48 -1.21 -18.28
N PHE A 376 -2.56 -1.01 -17.52
CA PHE A 376 -3.37 -2.10 -16.99
C PHE A 376 -4.10 -2.85 -18.12
N ALA A 377 -4.63 -2.13 -19.11
CA ALA A 377 -5.40 -2.73 -20.20
C ALA A 377 -4.53 -3.50 -21.22
N HIS A 378 -3.36 -2.96 -21.57
CA HIS A 378 -2.58 -3.41 -22.72
C HIS A 378 -1.16 -3.88 -22.38
N GLY A 379 -0.66 -3.57 -21.19
CA GLY A 379 0.72 -3.82 -20.81
C GLY A 379 1.72 -2.83 -21.44
N ASP A 380 2.97 -2.90 -20.99
CA ASP A 380 4.07 -2.12 -21.54
C ASP A 380 4.45 -2.68 -22.92
N PRO A 381 4.25 -1.92 -24.02
CA PRO A 381 4.52 -2.41 -25.36
C PRO A 381 5.98 -2.78 -25.61
N ALA A 382 6.91 -2.29 -24.78
CA ALA A 382 8.33 -2.62 -24.89
C ALA A 382 8.71 -3.90 -24.12
N ARG A 383 7.83 -4.44 -23.26
CA ARG A 383 8.15 -5.57 -22.39
C ARG A 383 7.28 -6.77 -22.67
N TRP A 384 7.92 -7.92 -22.82
CA TRP A 384 7.23 -9.21 -22.88
C TRP A 384 6.90 -9.70 -21.47
N GLU A 385 5.70 -10.23 -21.29
CA GLU A 385 5.21 -10.76 -20.00
C GLU A 385 6.12 -11.89 -19.49
N THR A 386 6.52 -11.86 -18.22
CA THR A 386 7.33 -12.90 -17.56
C THR A 386 6.68 -13.33 -16.25
N LEU A 387 6.94 -14.55 -15.79
CA LEU A 387 6.37 -15.10 -14.55
C LEU A 387 6.81 -14.35 -13.29
N ASP A 388 7.93 -13.62 -13.38
CA ASP A 388 8.40 -12.73 -12.32
C ASP A 388 7.72 -11.35 -12.35
N GLY A 389 6.78 -11.07 -13.27
CA GLY A 389 6.04 -9.81 -13.33
C GLY A 389 6.84 -8.56 -13.71
N GLY A 390 8.17 -8.64 -13.89
CA GLY A 390 9.00 -7.48 -14.24
C GLY A 390 9.10 -7.20 -15.74
N GLY A 391 8.75 -8.19 -16.56
CA GLY A 391 8.75 -8.15 -18.01
C GLY A 391 10.14 -8.09 -18.66
N ALA A 392 10.33 -8.78 -19.78
CA ALA A 392 11.58 -8.80 -20.52
C ALA A 392 11.65 -7.68 -21.58
N LEU A 393 12.56 -6.72 -21.42
CA LEU A 393 12.84 -5.67 -22.41
C LEU A 393 13.81 -6.18 -23.49
N ALA A 394 13.29 -6.61 -24.64
CA ALA A 394 14.07 -7.00 -25.81
C ALA A 394 13.24 -6.94 -27.10
N ASP A 395 13.90 -6.62 -28.22
CA ASP A 395 13.31 -6.63 -29.56
C ASP A 395 13.29 -8.04 -30.13
N GLY A 396 12.15 -8.47 -30.69
CA GLY A 396 11.98 -9.79 -31.30
C GLY A 396 10.72 -10.49 -30.83
N GLU A 397 10.60 -11.78 -31.13
CA GLU A 397 9.45 -12.58 -30.75
C GLU A 397 9.83 -13.63 -29.68
N PRO A 398 9.05 -13.75 -28.59
CA PRO A 398 9.30 -14.78 -27.59
C PRO A 398 8.99 -16.17 -28.15
N VAL A 399 9.70 -17.20 -27.65
CA VAL A 399 9.44 -18.60 -28.05
C VAL A 399 8.17 -19.17 -27.41
N VAL A 400 7.78 -18.65 -26.24
CA VAL A 400 6.52 -18.99 -25.57
C VAL A 400 5.51 -17.90 -25.91
N PRO A 401 4.32 -18.23 -26.45
CA PRO A 401 3.27 -17.26 -26.69
C PRO A 401 2.89 -16.50 -25.40
N ARG A 402 2.99 -15.17 -25.44
CA ARG A 402 2.78 -14.28 -24.29
C ARG A 402 2.36 -12.90 -24.74
N GLY A 403 1.72 -12.15 -23.84
CA GLY A 403 1.37 -10.75 -24.08
C GLY A 403 2.49 -9.80 -23.68
N HIS A 404 2.10 -8.54 -23.54
CA HIS A 404 2.94 -7.50 -22.93
C HIS A 404 2.79 -7.50 -21.41
N GLN A 405 3.88 -7.17 -20.71
CA GLN A 405 3.89 -7.15 -19.26
C GLN A 405 2.92 -6.11 -18.73
N ARG A 406 2.00 -6.53 -17.85
CA ARG A 406 1.06 -5.64 -17.16
C ARG A 406 1.52 -5.40 -15.72
N PRO A 407 0.97 -4.38 -15.02
CA PRO A 407 1.24 -4.17 -13.59
C PRO A 407 0.77 -5.31 -12.69
N TYR A 408 -0.04 -6.24 -13.22
CA TYR A 408 -0.53 -7.42 -12.53
C TYR A 408 -0.44 -8.62 -13.46
N ASP A 409 -0.25 -9.79 -12.88
CA ASP A 409 -0.08 -11.02 -13.62
C ASP A 409 -1.42 -11.58 -14.10
N GLY A 410 -1.46 -12.04 -15.36
CA GLY A 410 -2.60 -12.79 -15.86
C GLY A 410 -2.68 -14.18 -15.21
N TYR A 411 -3.52 -14.36 -14.19
CA TYR A 411 -3.60 -15.60 -13.40
C TYR A 411 -3.65 -16.88 -14.27
N GLU A 412 -4.52 -16.92 -15.29
CA GLU A 412 -4.63 -18.08 -16.19
C GLU A 412 -3.39 -18.30 -17.05
N TRP A 413 -2.73 -17.22 -17.48
CA TRP A 413 -1.47 -17.30 -18.22
C TRP A 413 -0.36 -17.82 -17.31
N CYS A 414 -0.17 -17.24 -16.12
CA CYS A 414 0.83 -17.68 -15.15
C CYS A 414 0.65 -19.15 -14.78
N ARG A 415 -0.58 -19.58 -14.48
CA ARG A 415 -0.90 -20.96 -14.14
C ARG A 415 -0.59 -21.92 -15.30
N THR A 416 -0.95 -21.54 -16.52
CA THR A 416 -0.71 -22.37 -17.71
C THR A 416 0.78 -22.49 -18.02
N THR A 417 1.49 -21.36 -18.07
CA THR A 417 2.93 -21.33 -18.34
C THR A 417 3.71 -22.05 -17.24
N TYR A 418 3.35 -21.84 -15.96
CA TYR A 418 3.96 -22.58 -14.84
C TYR A 418 3.83 -24.10 -15.04
N ARG A 419 2.62 -24.59 -15.33
CA ARG A 419 2.37 -26.02 -15.58
C ARG A 419 3.22 -26.54 -16.75
N GLN A 420 3.23 -25.82 -17.87
CA GLN A 420 3.99 -26.23 -19.05
C GLN A 420 5.49 -26.30 -18.79
N LEU A 421 6.04 -25.38 -17.98
CA LEU A 421 7.45 -25.36 -17.65
C LEU A 421 7.86 -26.35 -16.55
N THR A 422 6.91 -26.88 -15.76
CA THR A 422 7.20 -27.77 -14.62
C THR A 422 6.72 -29.21 -14.81
N GLU A 423 5.65 -29.43 -15.57
CA GLU A 423 4.99 -30.74 -15.73
C GLU A 423 5.12 -31.31 -17.16
N GLU A 424 5.53 -30.50 -18.14
CA GLU A 424 5.61 -30.91 -19.56
C GLU A 424 7.07 -30.85 -20.08
N PRO A 425 7.92 -31.86 -19.76
CA PRO A 425 9.36 -31.80 -20.03
C PRO A 425 9.72 -31.69 -21.52
N ASP A 426 8.93 -32.30 -22.41
CA ASP A 426 9.13 -32.19 -23.86
C ASP A 426 8.85 -30.76 -24.37
N THR A 427 7.83 -30.10 -23.82
CA THR A 427 7.50 -28.69 -24.10
C THR A 427 8.65 -27.79 -23.66
N LEU A 428 9.14 -27.95 -22.42
CA LEU A 428 10.29 -27.21 -21.90
C LEU A 428 11.55 -27.41 -22.75
N ALA A 429 11.86 -28.65 -23.12
CA ALA A 429 13.02 -28.99 -23.93
C ALA A 429 12.93 -28.34 -25.33
N GLY A 430 11.76 -28.40 -25.96
CA GLY A 430 11.52 -27.79 -27.27
C GLY A 430 11.68 -26.28 -27.25
N TRP A 431 11.09 -25.60 -26.26
CA TRP A 431 11.24 -24.14 -26.11
C TRP A 431 12.66 -23.72 -25.78
N THR A 432 13.38 -24.47 -24.93
CA THR A 432 14.78 -24.19 -24.61
C THR A 432 15.64 -24.28 -25.87
N ALA A 433 15.51 -25.36 -26.65
CA ALA A 433 16.32 -25.57 -27.85
C ALA A 433 16.06 -24.49 -28.92
N GLU A 434 14.80 -24.07 -29.11
CA GLU A 434 14.48 -22.99 -30.06
C GLU A 434 14.97 -21.64 -29.54
N ALA A 435 14.90 -21.35 -28.24
CA ALA A 435 15.43 -20.13 -27.64
C ALA A 435 16.95 -20.02 -27.81
N GLU A 436 17.69 -21.10 -27.54
CA GLU A 436 19.14 -21.17 -27.75
C GLU A 436 19.52 -20.93 -29.22
N LYS A 437 18.79 -21.60 -30.13
CA LYS A 437 19.01 -21.47 -31.58
C LYS A 437 18.75 -20.05 -32.08
N ARG A 438 17.65 -19.41 -31.65
CA ARG A 438 17.34 -18.02 -32.01
C ARG A 438 18.35 -17.04 -31.43
N CYS A 439 18.73 -17.22 -30.16
CA CYS A 439 19.73 -16.37 -29.51
C CYS A 439 21.09 -16.46 -30.23
N ALA A 440 21.52 -17.65 -30.63
CA ALA A 440 22.74 -17.84 -31.43
C ALA A 440 22.65 -17.20 -32.82
N ALA A 441 21.43 -17.02 -33.35
CA ALA A 441 21.16 -16.32 -34.60
C ALA A 441 20.97 -14.80 -34.44
N GLY A 442 21.14 -14.26 -33.24
CA GLY A 442 21.01 -12.83 -32.95
C GLY A 442 19.62 -12.35 -32.51
N ASP A 443 18.69 -13.28 -32.22
CA ASP A 443 17.39 -12.99 -31.62
C ASP A 443 17.33 -13.50 -30.17
N PRO A 444 17.75 -12.68 -29.18
CA PRO A 444 17.86 -13.10 -27.79
C PRO A 444 16.54 -13.07 -27.01
N THR A 445 15.44 -12.56 -27.59
CA THR A 445 14.19 -12.29 -26.87
C THR A 445 13.59 -13.54 -26.24
N GLY A 446 13.54 -14.64 -27.00
CA GLY A 446 13.06 -15.92 -26.50
C GLY A 446 13.91 -16.46 -25.34
N ALA A 447 15.23 -16.32 -25.41
CA ALA A 447 16.14 -16.77 -24.36
C ALA A 447 16.04 -15.90 -23.10
N LEU A 448 15.92 -14.57 -23.23
CA LEU A 448 15.74 -13.68 -22.09
C LEU A 448 14.44 -13.98 -21.35
N ALA A 449 13.31 -14.00 -22.06
CA ALA A 449 12.00 -14.17 -21.47
C ALA A 449 11.83 -15.56 -20.81
N LEU A 450 12.20 -16.64 -21.52
CA LEU A 450 12.16 -17.99 -20.97
C LEU A 450 13.17 -18.19 -19.83
N GLY A 451 14.37 -17.62 -19.94
CA GLY A 451 15.39 -17.69 -18.90
C GLY A 451 14.91 -17.09 -17.58
N ARG A 452 14.19 -15.96 -17.63
CA ARG A 452 13.58 -15.33 -16.44
C ARG A 452 12.45 -16.17 -15.85
N ASP A 453 11.58 -16.73 -16.69
CA ASP A 453 10.51 -17.63 -16.23
C ASP A 453 11.10 -18.83 -15.48
N LEU A 454 12.13 -19.47 -16.04
CA LEU A 454 12.80 -20.61 -15.43
C LEU A 454 13.56 -20.24 -14.16
N HIS A 455 14.20 -19.06 -14.12
CA HIS A 455 14.83 -18.52 -12.92
C HIS A 455 13.79 -18.40 -11.81
N TRP A 456 12.66 -17.76 -12.07
CA TRP A 456 11.60 -17.53 -11.07
C TRP A 456 11.04 -18.82 -10.46
N ILE A 457 10.74 -19.81 -11.31
CA ILE A 457 10.02 -21.02 -10.88
C ILE A 457 10.94 -22.19 -10.49
N SER A 458 12.26 -22.05 -10.57
CA SER A 458 13.18 -23.19 -10.44
C SER A 458 13.01 -23.99 -9.14
N GLN A 459 12.70 -23.35 -8.01
CA GLN A 459 12.42 -24.03 -6.73
C GLN A 459 13.49 -25.08 -6.32
N GLY A 460 14.76 -24.79 -6.59
CA GLY A 460 15.91 -25.65 -6.30
C GLY A 460 16.16 -26.77 -7.31
N ASP A 461 15.39 -26.84 -8.40
CA ASP A 461 15.59 -27.83 -9.45
C ASP A 461 16.84 -27.53 -10.27
N ALA A 462 17.84 -28.40 -10.13
CA ALA A 462 19.15 -28.19 -10.73
C ALA A 462 19.13 -28.14 -12.27
N ASP A 463 18.19 -28.80 -12.96
CA ASP A 463 18.12 -28.72 -14.43
C ASP A 463 17.53 -27.40 -14.88
N ARG A 464 16.43 -26.97 -14.24
CA ARG A 464 15.81 -25.67 -14.51
C ARG A 464 16.75 -24.51 -14.18
N GLU A 465 17.48 -24.58 -13.06
CA GLU A 465 18.47 -23.56 -12.70
C GLU A 465 19.61 -23.47 -13.73
N ARG A 466 20.14 -24.60 -14.20
CA ARG A 466 21.17 -24.61 -15.25
C ARG A 466 20.66 -24.01 -16.56
N ARG A 467 19.45 -24.38 -16.99
CA ARG A 467 18.83 -23.84 -18.22
C ARG A 467 18.56 -22.34 -18.10
N ALA A 468 18.00 -21.91 -16.96
CA ALA A 468 17.77 -20.50 -16.68
C ALA A 468 19.08 -19.71 -16.81
N ASN A 469 20.14 -20.16 -16.13
CA ASN A 469 21.44 -19.50 -16.20
C ASN A 469 22.01 -19.47 -17.63
N ALA A 470 21.99 -20.59 -18.35
CA ALA A 470 22.52 -20.66 -19.71
C ALA A 470 21.80 -19.70 -20.67
N LEU A 471 20.46 -19.69 -20.63
CA LEU A 471 19.63 -18.81 -21.45
C LEU A 471 19.85 -17.33 -21.11
N LEU A 472 19.84 -16.99 -19.82
CA LEU A 472 20.06 -15.61 -19.36
C LEU A 472 21.44 -15.09 -19.76
N VAL A 473 22.50 -15.85 -19.49
CA VAL A 473 23.88 -15.47 -19.83
C VAL A 473 24.04 -15.28 -21.34
N ALA A 474 23.47 -16.17 -22.16
CA ALA A 474 23.52 -16.04 -23.61
C ALA A 474 22.75 -14.80 -24.10
N ALA A 475 21.53 -14.60 -23.61
CA ALA A 475 20.67 -13.48 -23.99
C ALA A 475 21.29 -12.13 -23.62
N TYR A 476 21.77 -11.97 -22.38
CA TYR A 476 22.40 -10.72 -21.95
C TYR A 476 23.64 -10.40 -22.78
N ARG A 477 24.50 -11.38 -23.08
CA ARG A 477 25.67 -11.15 -23.94
C ARG A 477 25.26 -10.75 -25.36
N ALA A 478 24.26 -11.40 -25.93
CA ALA A 478 23.74 -11.04 -27.25
C ALA A 478 23.12 -9.63 -27.29
N LEU A 479 22.57 -9.17 -26.17
CA LEU A 479 22.05 -7.80 -25.99
C LEU A 479 23.13 -6.77 -25.61
N GLY A 480 24.40 -7.18 -25.43
CA GLY A 480 25.47 -6.29 -24.98
C GLY A 480 25.40 -5.91 -23.50
N ARG A 481 24.72 -6.71 -22.67
CA ARG A 481 24.48 -6.49 -21.24
C ARG A 481 25.40 -7.36 -20.37
N ASP A 482 26.71 -7.31 -20.60
CA ASP A 482 27.70 -8.22 -19.98
C ASP A 482 27.68 -8.20 -18.44
N ALA A 483 27.37 -7.05 -17.83
CA ALA A 483 27.17 -6.90 -16.40
C ALA A 483 26.09 -7.86 -15.86
N LEU A 484 24.91 -7.88 -16.48
CA LEU A 484 23.81 -8.78 -16.10
C LEU A 484 24.16 -10.24 -16.35
N ALA A 485 24.91 -10.55 -17.42
CA ALA A 485 25.41 -11.90 -17.65
C ALA A 485 26.32 -12.37 -16.49
N GLY A 486 27.22 -11.50 -16.03
CA GLY A 486 28.07 -11.77 -14.88
C GLY A 486 27.30 -11.94 -13.57
N ILE A 487 26.27 -11.12 -13.34
CA ILE A 487 25.37 -11.22 -12.19
C ILE A 487 24.57 -12.53 -12.23
N ALA A 488 24.02 -12.91 -13.40
CA ALA A 488 23.28 -14.15 -13.57
C ALA A 488 24.13 -15.39 -13.26
N ASP A 489 25.39 -15.41 -13.71
CA ASP A 489 26.36 -16.46 -13.41
C ASP A 489 26.72 -16.51 -11.92
N ALA A 490 27.03 -15.35 -11.32
CA ALA A 490 27.32 -15.26 -9.90
C ALA A 490 26.14 -15.73 -9.04
N HIS A 491 24.93 -15.28 -9.36
CA HIS A 491 23.73 -15.67 -8.64
C HIS A 491 23.50 -17.18 -8.74
N HIS A 492 23.58 -17.78 -9.95
CA HIS A 492 23.43 -19.23 -10.10
C HIS A 492 24.44 -20.02 -9.25
N ARG A 493 25.72 -19.63 -9.24
CA ARG A 493 26.78 -20.28 -8.44
C ARG A 493 26.53 -20.21 -6.93
N HIS A 494 25.84 -19.18 -6.46
CA HIS A 494 25.65 -18.89 -5.04
C HIS A 494 24.17 -18.85 -4.61
N ARG A 495 23.26 -19.38 -5.42
CA ARG A 495 21.81 -19.21 -5.25
C ARG A 495 21.26 -19.84 -3.97
N ASN A 496 21.90 -20.92 -3.53
CA ASN A 496 21.51 -21.72 -2.38
C ASN A 496 22.28 -21.33 -1.10
N LEU A 497 22.78 -20.10 -1.01
CA LEU A 497 23.37 -19.60 0.23
C LEU A 497 22.31 -19.55 1.35
N PRO A 498 22.66 -19.88 2.60
CA PRO A 498 21.70 -19.87 3.71
C PRO A 498 21.28 -18.46 4.15
N GLN A 499 22.00 -17.43 3.70
CA GLN A 499 21.71 -16.03 3.98
C GLN A 499 22.22 -15.15 2.83
N VAL A 500 21.54 -14.03 2.59
CA VAL A 500 21.88 -13.07 1.52
C VAL A 500 22.91 -12.02 1.96
N THR A 501 23.16 -11.88 3.27
CA THR A 501 24.30 -11.09 3.78
C THR A 501 25.59 -11.90 3.58
N VAL A 502 26.44 -11.44 2.65
CA VAL A 502 27.67 -12.14 2.29
C VAL A 502 28.95 -11.37 2.61
N LEU A 503 28.82 -10.13 3.09
CA LEU A 503 29.96 -9.31 3.51
C LEU A 503 30.58 -9.84 4.81
N ASP A 504 31.90 -9.66 4.93
CA ASP A 504 32.66 -9.98 6.13
C ASP A 504 32.25 -9.08 7.28
N ARG A 505 32.22 -9.63 8.50
CA ARG A 505 31.82 -8.88 9.70
C ARG A 505 32.80 -7.77 10.04
#